data_AF-A0A3Q9SY67-F1
#
_entry.id   AF-A0A3Q9SY67-F1
#
_cell.length_a   1.000
_cell.length_b   1.000
_cell.length_c   1.000
_cell.angle_alpha   90.00
_cell.angle_beta   90.00
_cell.angle_gamma   90.00
#
_symmetry.space_group_name_H-M   'P 1'
#
loop_
_entity.id
_entity.type
_entity.pdbx_description
1 polymer ?
#
loop_
_entity_poly.entity_id
_entity_poly.type
_entity_poly.pdbx_seq_one_letter_code
_entity_poly.pdbx_strand_id
1 'polypeptide(L)'
;SIRKLSVGAASVLVATSVLGGAQTVFAGPREDFRLPSIAGSDSYKLAEITVKSKQHDRDDKAIIDEINQFLEGAELSTLLRLARGFDPSTFTYGHDMLNYYSSGIGGLSDDYTVQDMRSLLAQYLQKVLVENRNNRPVINNLKQTIKEQLSSIADLMKKSEDQASKIKEQEHELNIRKDSEKDLEADKARLEEQLRDSSQKLVEKEAELSTSREQFEALSKANQMTIDLLSKEGQKNTKLKAEIQKERAKSAKMTKELADKLSASEKDKNRAIQITTELANKLTDAENSRDKAFAVSKDLADKLAVKTAEAEKLMQNVGSLDRLVESAKREMA
;
A
#
# COMPACT_ATOMS: atom_id res chain seq x y z
N SER A 1 13.15 -3.01 -15.25
CA SER A 1 13.64 -4.06 -16.15
C SER A 1 13.10 -5.42 -15.73
N ILE A 2 12.07 -5.92 -16.43
CA ILE A 2 11.78 -7.32 -16.75
C ILE A 2 10.91 -7.20 -18.03
N ARG A 3 11.54 -7.34 -19.20
CA ARG A 3 10.90 -7.51 -20.51
C ARG A 3 11.58 -8.72 -21.12
N LYS A 4 10.80 -9.76 -21.45
CA LYS A 4 11.11 -10.98 -22.23
C LYS A 4 10.23 -12.11 -21.65
N LEU A 5 9.37 -12.83 -22.37
CA LEU A 5 9.24 -13.13 -23.80
C LEU A 5 7.75 -13.33 -24.14
N SER A 6 7.26 -12.56 -25.11
CA SER A 6 6.13 -12.95 -25.95
C SER A 6 6.65 -14.01 -26.91
N VAL A 7 6.24 -15.26 -26.71
CA VAL A 7 6.39 -16.32 -27.71
C VAL A 7 5.03 -16.44 -28.36
N GLY A 8 4.88 -15.77 -29.50
CA GLY A 8 3.74 -15.93 -30.38
C GLY A 8 3.65 -17.40 -30.79
N ALA A 9 2.50 -18.01 -30.52
CA ALA A 9 2.10 -19.27 -31.10
C ALA A 9 1.94 -19.05 -32.62
N ALA A 10 3.00 -19.29 -33.36
CA ALA A 10 2.94 -19.42 -34.81
C ALA A 10 2.20 -20.73 -35.10
N SER A 11 0.96 -20.60 -35.57
CA SER A 11 0.20 -21.67 -36.21
C SER A 11 1.02 -22.26 -37.34
N VAL A 12 1.64 -23.43 -37.10
CA VAL A 12 2.22 -24.24 -38.16
C VAL A 12 1.04 -24.97 -38.83
N LEU A 13 0.47 -24.31 -39.82
CA LEU A 13 -0.38 -24.92 -40.83
C LEU A 13 0.50 -25.90 -41.63
N VAL A 14 0.61 -27.14 -41.15
CA VAL A 14 1.16 -28.23 -41.96
C VAL A 14 0.09 -28.57 -42.99
N ALA A 15 0.18 -27.91 -44.15
CA ALA A 15 -0.45 -28.40 -45.36
C ALA A 15 0.25 -29.72 -45.73
N THR A 16 -0.29 -30.84 -45.29
CA THR A 16 0.09 -32.16 -45.83
C THR A 16 -0.49 -32.29 -47.24
N SER A 17 0.12 -31.60 -48.19
CA SER A 17 0.00 -31.94 -49.60
C SER A 17 0.80 -33.22 -49.84
N VAL A 18 0.15 -34.36 -49.65
CA VAL A 18 0.65 -35.67 -50.13
C VAL A 18 -0.38 -36.27 -51.07
N LEU A 19 -0.83 -35.46 -52.03
CA LEU A 19 -1.46 -35.94 -53.24
C LEU A 19 -0.35 -36.01 -54.30
N GLY A 20 -0.10 -37.20 -54.84
CA GLY A 20 0.83 -37.36 -55.96
C GLY A 20 2.02 -38.28 -55.72
N GLY A 21 1.85 -39.36 -54.96
CA GLY A 21 2.65 -40.55 -55.19
C GLY A 21 2.28 -41.10 -56.56
N ALA A 22 3.08 -40.79 -57.57
CA ALA A 22 2.91 -41.21 -58.95
C ALA A 22 2.70 -42.73 -59.03
N GLN A 23 1.46 -43.16 -59.21
CA GLN A 23 1.22 -44.40 -59.92
C GLN A 23 1.69 -44.13 -61.35
N THR A 24 2.85 -44.68 -61.70
CA THR A 24 3.24 -44.84 -63.08
C THR A 24 2.21 -45.76 -63.74
N VAL A 25 1.12 -45.17 -64.24
CA VAL A 25 0.45 -45.70 -65.42
C VAL A 25 1.58 -45.93 -66.41
N PHE A 26 1.74 -47.17 -66.88
CA PHE A 26 2.83 -47.57 -67.75
C PHE A 26 2.74 -46.78 -69.05
N ALA A 27 3.34 -45.60 -69.08
CA ALA A 27 3.68 -44.88 -70.30
C ALA A 27 4.94 -45.58 -70.80
N GLY A 28 4.76 -46.54 -71.70
CA GLY A 28 5.88 -47.21 -72.35
C GLY A 28 6.88 -46.18 -72.90
N PRO A 29 8.19 -46.48 -72.89
CA PRO A 29 9.21 -45.55 -73.34
C PRO A 29 8.92 -45.14 -74.79
N ARG A 30 8.78 -43.83 -75.01
CA ARG A 30 8.77 -43.22 -76.33
C ARG A 30 10.21 -42.96 -76.77
N GLU A 31 10.99 -44.02 -76.97
CA GLU A 31 12.27 -43.94 -77.66
C GLU A 31 12.43 -45.17 -78.56
N ASP A 32 12.80 -44.90 -79.81
CA ASP A 32 12.92 -45.79 -80.96
C ASP A 32 11.64 -46.47 -81.49
N PHE A 33 11.26 -46.14 -82.73
CA PHE A 33 10.27 -46.86 -83.56
C PHE A 33 10.65 -48.33 -83.85
N ARG A 34 11.73 -48.84 -83.24
CA ARG A 34 12.17 -50.22 -83.33
C ARG A 34 11.63 -50.98 -82.13
N LEU A 35 10.63 -51.81 -82.37
CA LEU A 35 10.19 -52.79 -81.38
C LEU A 35 11.39 -53.61 -80.88
N PRO A 36 11.43 -53.94 -79.58
CA PRO A 36 12.55 -54.65 -78.97
C PRO A 36 12.80 -55.99 -79.66
N SER A 37 14.05 -56.45 -79.63
CA SER A 37 14.38 -57.80 -80.09
C SER A 37 13.79 -58.84 -79.13
N ILE A 38 13.52 -60.05 -79.64
CA ILE A 38 13.22 -61.19 -78.78
C ILE A 38 14.42 -61.43 -77.87
N ALA A 39 14.15 -61.65 -76.58
CA ALA A 39 15.18 -61.93 -75.60
C ALA A 39 15.97 -63.18 -76.01
N GLY A 40 17.28 -63.20 -75.78
CA GLY A 40 18.14 -64.33 -76.20
C GLY A 40 17.64 -65.67 -75.66
N SER A 41 17.28 -65.73 -74.38
CA SER A 41 16.71 -66.93 -73.72
C SER A 41 15.40 -67.38 -74.36
N ASP A 42 14.54 -66.43 -74.72
CA ASP A 42 13.24 -66.72 -75.30
C ASP A 42 13.38 -67.19 -76.75
N SER A 43 14.36 -66.64 -77.48
CA SER A 43 14.69 -67.05 -78.84
C SER A 43 15.13 -68.52 -78.89
N TYR A 44 15.95 -68.96 -77.92
CA TYR A 44 16.35 -70.38 -77.80
C TYR A 44 15.15 -71.29 -77.54
N LYS A 45 14.27 -70.92 -76.60
CA LYS A 45 13.06 -71.70 -76.29
C LYS A 45 12.11 -71.79 -77.49
N LEU A 46 11.90 -70.68 -78.20
CA LEU A 46 11.07 -70.67 -79.40
C LEU A 46 11.66 -71.54 -80.52
N ALA A 47 13.00 -71.54 -80.67
CA ALA A 47 13.67 -72.41 -81.62
C ALA A 47 13.51 -73.89 -81.24
N GLU A 48 13.64 -74.24 -79.96
CA GLU A 48 13.42 -75.60 -79.45
C GLU A 48 11.99 -76.08 -79.74
N ILE A 49 10.98 -75.27 -79.41
CA ILE A 49 9.57 -75.54 -79.71
C ILE A 49 9.37 -75.75 -81.23
N THR A 50 9.98 -74.90 -82.06
CA THR A 50 9.91 -75.00 -83.53
C THR A 50 10.55 -76.27 -84.09
N VAL A 51 11.58 -76.81 -83.42
CA VAL A 51 12.21 -78.07 -83.82
C VAL A 51 11.32 -79.26 -83.41
N LYS A 52 10.79 -79.24 -82.18
CA LYS A 52 9.87 -80.28 -81.69
C LYS A 52 8.63 -80.40 -82.57
N SER A 53 8.06 -79.26 -82.99
CA SER A 53 6.87 -79.21 -83.84
C SER A 53 7.08 -79.74 -85.27
N LYS A 54 8.31 -80.01 -85.69
CA LYS A 54 8.63 -80.59 -87.02
C LYS A 54 8.89 -82.10 -86.99
N GLN A 55 8.82 -82.73 -85.82
CA GLN A 55 9.00 -84.17 -85.69
C GLN A 55 7.80 -84.92 -86.27
N HIS A 56 8.04 -86.12 -86.81
CA HIS A 56 6.99 -86.93 -87.45
C HIS A 56 5.94 -87.43 -86.46
N ASP A 57 6.37 -87.81 -85.26
CA ASP A 57 5.53 -88.31 -84.15
C ASP A 57 5.32 -87.25 -83.06
N ARG A 58 5.19 -85.98 -83.46
CA ARG A 58 5.07 -84.87 -82.51
C ARG A 58 3.77 -84.97 -81.69
N ASP A 59 3.87 -84.65 -80.41
CA ASP A 59 2.72 -84.52 -79.50
C ASP A 59 2.24 -83.06 -79.50
N ASP A 60 1.22 -82.78 -80.31
CA ASP A 60 0.68 -81.42 -80.48
C ASP A 60 0.18 -80.83 -79.14
N LYS A 61 -0.35 -81.65 -78.23
CA LYS A 61 -0.87 -81.19 -76.94
C LYS A 61 0.25 -80.78 -75.99
N ALA A 62 1.30 -81.60 -75.91
CA ALA A 62 2.49 -81.24 -75.13
C ALA A 62 3.15 -79.96 -75.66
N ILE A 63 3.19 -79.76 -76.97
CA ILE A 63 3.74 -78.55 -77.59
C ILE A 63 2.87 -77.33 -77.27
N ILE A 64 1.54 -77.45 -77.29
CA ILE A 64 0.62 -76.38 -76.89
C ILE A 64 0.87 -75.96 -75.43
N ASP A 65 1.01 -76.93 -74.52
CA ASP A 65 1.32 -76.66 -73.11
C ASP A 65 2.68 -75.97 -72.94
N GLU A 66 3.69 -76.39 -73.70
CA GLU A 66 5.02 -75.76 -73.70
C GLU A 66 4.97 -74.31 -74.22
N ILE A 67 4.18 -74.04 -75.26
CA ILE A 67 3.95 -72.67 -75.77
C ILE A 67 3.24 -71.82 -74.73
N ASN A 68 2.21 -72.34 -74.06
CA ASN A 68 1.49 -71.61 -73.02
C ASN A 68 2.40 -71.25 -71.84
N GLN A 69 3.22 -72.20 -71.37
CA GLN A 69 4.21 -71.94 -70.32
C GLN A 69 5.28 -70.94 -70.77
N PHE A 70 5.71 -71.03 -72.03
CA PHE A 70 6.61 -70.04 -72.61
C PHE A 70 5.98 -68.64 -72.56
N LEU A 71 4.74 -68.47 -73.01
CA LEU A 71 4.06 -67.19 -73.03
C LEU A 71 3.87 -66.59 -71.63
N GLU A 72 3.59 -67.43 -70.62
CA GLU A 72 3.46 -67.01 -69.23
C GLU A 72 4.79 -66.53 -68.61
N GLY A 73 5.92 -67.11 -69.06
CA GLY A 73 7.26 -66.78 -68.57
C GLY A 73 8.11 -65.89 -69.48
N ALA A 74 7.60 -65.53 -70.66
CA ALA A 74 8.33 -64.77 -71.67
C ALA A 74 8.58 -63.34 -71.21
N GLU A 75 9.72 -62.78 -71.63
CA GLU A 75 10.04 -61.40 -71.34
C GLU A 75 9.07 -60.44 -72.05
N LEU A 76 8.77 -59.30 -71.44
CA LEU A 76 7.88 -58.29 -72.02
C LEU A 76 8.36 -57.85 -73.42
N SER A 77 9.68 -57.73 -73.61
CA SER A 77 10.30 -57.42 -74.90
C SER A 77 9.92 -58.44 -75.99
N THR A 78 9.99 -59.73 -75.68
CA THR A 78 9.58 -60.83 -76.56
C THR A 78 8.08 -60.78 -76.87
N LEU A 79 7.23 -60.61 -75.85
CA LEU A 79 5.78 -60.54 -76.03
C LEU A 79 5.38 -59.34 -76.91
N LEU A 80 5.96 -58.17 -76.68
CA LEU A 80 5.75 -56.98 -77.53
C LEU A 80 6.21 -57.22 -78.97
N ARG A 81 7.34 -57.91 -79.14
CA ARG A 81 7.88 -58.22 -80.47
C ARG A 81 6.98 -59.18 -81.25
N LEU A 82 6.43 -60.20 -80.58
CA LEU A 82 5.49 -61.15 -81.18
C LEU A 82 4.12 -60.50 -81.43
N ALA A 83 3.63 -59.66 -80.52
CA ALA A 83 2.35 -58.98 -80.66
C ALA A 83 2.26 -58.08 -81.91
N ARG A 84 3.40 -57.63 -82.46
CA ARG A 84 3.46 -56.93 -83.75
C ARG A 84 2.79 -57.70 -84.89
N GLY A 85 2.77 -59.03 -84.84
CA GLY A 85 2.13 -59.85 -85.87
C GLY A 85 0.61 -59.80 -85.91
N PHE A 86 -0.01 -59.05 -84.99
CA PHE A 86 -1.43 -58.69 -85.04
C PHE A 86 -1.70 -57.30 -85.63
N ASP A 87 -0.66 -56.53 -85.96
CA ASP A 87 -0.82 -55.16 -86.46
C ASP A 87 -0.78 -55.11 -88.00
N PRO A 88 -1.96 -55.03 -88.66
CA PRO A 88 -2.05 -54.96 -90.12
C PRO A 88 -1.54 -53.64 -90.69
N SER A 89 -1.31 -52.62 -89.86
CA SER A 89 -0.81 -51.32 -90.30
C SER A 89 0.71 -51.30 -90.51
N THR A 90 1.43 -52.35 -90.07
CA THR A 90 2.88 -52.43 -90.28
C THR A 90 3.22 -52.96 -91.67
N PHE A 91 4.25 -52.39 -92.31
CA PHE A 91 4.78 -52.90 -93.59
C PHE A 91 5.33 -54.33 -93.50
N THR A 92 5.57 -54.82 -92.28
CA THR A 92 6.04 -56.17 -91.97
C THR A 92 4.91 -57.16 -91.70
N TYR A 93 3.65 -56.74 -91.79
CA TYR A 93 2.51 -57.60 -91.50
C TYR A 93 2.52 -58.84 -92.42
N GLY A 94 2.45 -60.03 -91.82
CA GLY A 94 2.58 -61.30 -92.55
C GLY A 94 4.04 -61.73 -92.82
N HIS A 95 5.02 -60.89 -92.47
CA HIS A 95 6.46 -61.19 -92.51
C HIS A 95 7.15 -60.88 -91.18
N ASP A 96 6.39 -60.80 -90.10
CA ASP A 96 6.85 -60.50 -88.75
C ASP A 96 7.35 -61.76 -88.01
N MET A 97 7.91 -61.56 -86.81
CA MET A 97 8.45 -62.67 -86.01
C MET A 97 7.37 -63.65 -85.57
N LEU A 98 6.15 -63.18 -85.29
CA LEU A 98 5.06 -64.08 -84.95
C LEU A 98 4.70 -64.93 -86.16
N ASN A 99 4.65 -64.35 -87.37
CA ASN A 99 4.43 -65.14 -88.57
C ASN A 99 5.56 -66.14 -88.86
N TYR A 100 6.82 -65.77 -88.59
CA TYR A 100 7.97 -66.67 -88.70
C TYR A 100 7.82 -67.89 -87.80
N TYR A 101 7.55 -67.69 -86.50
CA TYR A 101 7.37 -68.81 -85.57
C TYR A 101 6.07 -69.55 -85.79
N SER A 102 4.96 -68.89 -86.12
CA SER A 102 3.69 -69.56 -86.42
C SER A 102 3.83 -70.47 -87.65
N SER A 103 4.54 -70.02 -88.68
CA SER A 103 4.82 -70.84 -89.87
C SER A 103 5.81 -71.97 -89.57
N GLY A 104 6.79 -71.72 -88.70
CA GLY A 104 7.77 -72.73 -88.28
C GLY A 104 7.16 -73.84 -87.43
N ILE A 105 6.23 -73.49 -86.56
CA ILE A 105 5.53 -74.39 -85.66
C ILE A 105 4.41 -75.13 -86.40
N GLY A 106 3.68 -74.42 -87.26
CA GLY A 106 2.51 -74.92 -87.96
C GLY A 106 1.28 -74.99 -87.06
N GLY A 107 0.19 -75.51 -87.61
CA GLY A 107 -1.02 -75.79 -86.82
C GLY A 107 -0.79 -76.99 -85.91
N LEU A 108 -1.24 -76.88 -84.66
CA LEU A 108 -1.21 -77.89 -83.61
C LEU A 108 -2.65 -78.26 -83.26
N SER A 109 -2.97 -79.55 -83.20
CA SER A 109 -4.31 -80.04 -82.89
C SER A 109 -4.44 -80.46 -81.42
N ASP A 110 -5.39 -79.89 -80.68
CA ASP A 110 -5.79 -80.35 -79.34
C ASP A 110 -7.21 -80.97 -79.40
N ASP A 111 -7.34 -82.04 -80.20
CA ASP A 111 -8.53 -82.89 -80.45
C ASP A 111 -9.80 -82.21 -81.02
N TYR A 112 -10.04 -80.94 -80.70
CA TYR A 112 -11.25 -80.18 -81.00
C TYR A 112 -10.98 -78.92 -81.81
N THR A 113 -9.76 -78.39 -81.74
CA THR A 113 -9.36 -77.16 -82.44
C THR A 113 -7.94 -77.28 -82.95
N VAL A 114 -7.68 -76.69 -84.12
CA VAL A 114 -6.33 -76.44 -84.61
C VAL A 114 -5.93 -75.04 -84.15
N GLN A 115 -4.85 -74.96 -83.39
CA GLN A 115 -4.31 -73.72 -82.84
C GLN A 115 -2.90 -73.50 -83.40
N ASP A 116 -2.52 -72.24 -83.59
CA ASP A 116 -1.15 -71.88 -83.93
C ASP A 116 -0.59 -70.89 -82.89
N MET A 117 0.69 -70.54 -83.05
CA MET A 117 1.35 -69.58 -82.15
C MET A 117 0.59 -68.24 -82.06
N ARG A 118 -0.07 -67.84 -83.16
CA ARG A 118 -0.90 -66.63 -83.21
C ARG A 118 -2.16 -66.78 -82.37
N SER A 119 -2.90 -67.88 -82.47
CA SER A 119 -4.08 -68.13 -81.63
C SER A 119 -3.73 -68.21 -80.13
N LEU A 120 -2.64 -68.90 -79.79
CA LEU A 120 -2.19 -69.06 -78.41
C LEU A 120 -1.75 -67.73 -77.78
N LEU A 121 -0.99 -66.91 -78.53
CA LEU A 121 -0.60 -65.58 -78.08
C LEU A 121 -1.83 -64.67 -77.90
N ALA A 122 -2.83 -64.73 -78.80
CA ALA A 122 -4.05 -63.95 -78.65
C ALA A 122 -4.82 -64.31 -77.38
N GLN A 123 -4.95 -65.61 -77.08
CA GLN A 123 -5.59 -66.08 -75.84
C GLN A 123 -4.83 -65.63 -74.59
N TYR A 124 -3.49 -65.74 -74.61
CA TYR A 124 -2.66 -65.24 -73.51
C TYR A 124 -2.82 -63.74 -73.29
N LEU A 125 -2.76 -62.93 -74.35
CA LEU A 125 -2.96 -61.49 -74.25
C LEU A 125 -4.36 -61.14 -73.75
N GLN A 126 -5.40 -61.86 -74.19
CA GLN A 126 -6.77 -61.69 -73.68
C GLN A 126 -6.85 -62.03 -72.19
N LYS A 127 -6.27 -63.14 -71.74
CA LYS A 127 -6.19 -63.55 -70.33
C LYS A 127 -5.48 -62.49 -69.49
N VAL A 128 -4.36 -61.95 -69.97
CA VAL A 128 -3.57 -60.94 -69.22
C VAL A 128 -4.25 -59.57 -69.19
N LEU A 129 -4.80 -59.10 -70.31
CA LEU A 129 -5.35 -57.76 -70.45
C LEU A 129 -6.80 -57.65 -69.96
N VAL A 130 -7.62 -58.66 -70.22
CA VAL A 130 -9.07 -58.64 -69.91
C VAL A 130 -9.34 -59.23 -68.52
N GLU A 131 -8.64 -60.29 -68.12
CA GLU A 131 -8.91 -60.96 -66.83
C GLU A 131 -8.11 -60.37 -65.65
N ASN A 132 -7.35 -59.28 -65.90
CA ASN A 132 -6.87 -58.33 -64.88
C ASN A 132 -6.09 -58.98 -63.71
N ARG A 133 -5.45 -60.12 -63.96
CA ARG A 133 -4.76 -60.95 -62.93
C ARG A 133 -3.66 -60.18 -62.19
N ASN A 134 -2.99 -59.24 -62.87
CA ASN A 134 -1.86 -58.49 -62.32
C ASN A 134 -2.24 -57.22 -61.54
N ASN A 135 -3.46 -56.66 -61.72
CA ASN A 135 -3.86 -55.42 -61.04
C ASN A 135 -4.63 -55.63 -59.73
N ARG A 136 -5.11 -56.86 -59.47
CA ARG A 136 -5.86 -57.20 -58.24
C ARG A 136 -5.08 -56.90 -56.95
N PRO A 137 -3.78 -57.22 -56.83
CA PRO A 137 -2.99 -56.89 -55.64
C PRO A 137 -2.84 -55.39 -55.44
N VAL A 138 -2.62 -54.63 -56.53
CA VAL A 138 -2.48 -53.17 -56.50
C VAL A 138 -3.76 -52.50 -56.00
N ILE A 139 -4.92 -52.94 -56.52
CA ILE A 139 -6.24 -52.42 -56.10
C ILE A 139 -6.51 -52.72 -54.62
N ASN A 140 -6.12 -53.90 -54.12
CA ASN A 140 -6.32 -54.25 -52.71
C ASN A 140 -5.43 -53.41 -51.78
N ASN A 141 -4.16 -53.20 -52.13
CA ASN A 141 -3.28 -52.32 -51.38
C ASN A 141 -3.81 -50.89 -51.33
N LEU A 142 -4.27 -50.35 -52.47
CA LEU A 142 -4.91 -49.03 -52.54
C LEU A 142 -6.11 -48.91 -51.60
N LYS A 143 -7.01 -49.90 -51.60
CA LYS A 143 -8.16 -49.92 -50.69
C LYS A 143 -7.75 -49.90 -49.23
N GLN A 144 -6.71 -50.67 -48.88
CA GLN A 144 -6.21 -50.73 -47.52
C GLN A 144 -5.60 -49.39 -47.08
N THR A 145 -4.76 -48.78 -47.93
CA THR A 145 -4.18 -47.46 -47.66
C THR A 145 -5.24 -46.38 -47.51
N ILE A 146 -6.28 -46.37 -48.37
CA ILE A 146 -7.39 -45.43 -48.25
C ILE A 146 -8.14 -45.61 -46.92
N LYS A 147 -8.36 -46.87 -46.50
CA LYS A 147 -9.03 -47.17 -45.23
C LYS A 147 -8.25 -46.66 -44.02
N GLU A 148 -6.93 -46.85 -44.02
CA GLU A 148 -6.03 -46.37 -42.96
C GLU A 148 -6.02 -44.83 -42.90
N GLN A 149 -5.96 -44.16 -44.04
CA GLN A 149 -6.04 -42.70 -44.10
C GLN A 149 -7.37 -42.16 -43.57
N LEU A 150 -8.49 -42.78 -43.93
CA LEU A 150 -9.80 -42.39 -43.41
C LEU A 150 -9.90 -42.53 -41.88
N SER A 151 -9.33 -43.60 -41.30
CA SER A 151 -9.27 -43.73 -39.84
C SER A 151 -8.43 -42.64 -39.18
N SER A 152 -7.28 -42.29 -39.76
CA SER A 152 -6.43 -41.21 -39.21
C SER A 152 -7.11 -39.84 -39.29
N ILE A 153 -7.87 -39.57 -40.35
CA ILE A 153 -8.62 -38.31 -40.50
C ILE A 153 -9.73 -38.23 -39.43
N ALA A 154 -10.45 -39.32 -39.19
CA ALA A 154 -11.50 -39.35 -38.17
C ALA A 154 -10.93 -39.07 -36.76
N ASP A 155 -9.78 -39.67 -36.42
CA ASP A 155 -9.11 -39.43 -35.14
C ASP A 155 -8.64 -37.97 -34.99
N LEU A 156 -8.13 -37.36 -36.07
CA LEU A 156 -7.74 -35.96 -36.08
C LEU A 156 -8.94 -35.02 -35.91
N MET A 157 -10.07 -35.31 -36.56
CA MET A 157 -11.30 -34.52 -36.39
C MET A 157 -11.78 -34.55 -34.94
N LYS A 158 -11.80 -35.73 -34.32
CA LYS A 158 -12.19 -35.87 -32.91
C LYS A 158 -11.28 -35.07 -31.97
N LYS A 159 -9.95 -35.16 -32.16
CA LYS A 159 -9.00 -34.36 -31.39
C LYS A 159 -9.19 -32.85 -31.59
N SER A 160 -9.52 -32.43 -32.81
CA SER A 160 -9.79 -31.03 -33.13
C SER A 160 -11.04 -30.51 -32.41
N GLU A 161 -12.11 -31.30 -32.33
CA GLU A 161 -13.33 -30.93 -31.59
C GLU A 161 -13.08 -30.84 -30.07
N ASP A 162 -12.33 -31.79 -29.51
CA ASP A 162 -11.94 -31.77 -28.10
C ASP A 162 -11.10 -30.52 -27.77
N GLN A 163 -10.18 -30.15 -28.65
CA GLN A 163 -9.38 -28.92 -28.51
C GLN A 163 -10.23 -27.66 -28.61
N ALA A 164 -11.16 -27.60 -29.57
CA ALA A 164 -12.07 -26.46 -29.71
C ALA A 164 -12.95 -26.26 -28.46
N SER A 165 -13.39 -27.35 -27.83
CA SER A 165 -14.17 -27.31 -26.60
C SER A 165 -13.35 -26.78 -25.42
N LYS A 166 -12.09 -27.23 -25.27
CA LYS A 166 -11.17 -26.72 -24.25
C LYS A 166 -10.84 -25.24 -24.42
N ILE A 167 -10.66 -24.77 -25.66
CA ILE A 167 -10.40 -23.35 -25.95
C ILE A 167 -11.58 -22.50 -25.50
N LYS A 168 -12.82 -22.91 -25.79
CA LYS A 168 -14.02 -22.18 -25.35
C LYS A 168 -14.13 -22.09 -23.82
N GLU A 169 -13.81 -23.17 -23.11
CA GLU A 169 -13.82 -23.19 -21.64
C GLU A 169 -12.77 -22.22 -21.07
N GLN A 170 -11.55 -22.23 -21.63
CA GLN A 170 -10.49 -21.31 -21.24
C GLN A 170 -10.83 -19.84 -21.54
N GLU A 171 -11.46 -19.54 -22.67
CA GLU A 171 -11.93 -18.20 -23.00
C GLU A 171 -12.99 -17.69 -22.02
N HIS A 172 -13.90 -18.58 -21.60
CA HIS A 172 -14.91 -18.23 -20.58
C HIS A 172 -14.26 -17.93 -19.22
N GLU A 173 -13.33 -18.77 -18.78
CA GLU A 173 -12.60 -18.56 -17.53
C GLU A 173 -11.79 -17.25 -17.57
N LEU A 174 -11.16 -16.94 -18.70
CA LEU A 174 -10.38 -15.71 -18.89
C LEU A 174 -11.26 -14.46 -18.77
N ASN A 175 -12.48 -14.49 -19.33
CA ASN A 175 -13.43 -13.39 -19.18
C ASN A 175 -13.86 -13.18 -17.72
N ILE A 176 -14.15 -14.25 -16.98
CA ILE A 176 -14.49 -14.16 -15.55
C ILE A 176 -13.33 -13.55 -14.75
N ARG A 177 -12.09 -13.99 -15.01
CA ARG A 177 -10.89 -13.44 -14.36
C ARG A 177 -10.71 -11.96 -14.67
N LYS A 178 -10.96 -11.54 -15.91
CA LYS A 178 -10.85 -10.14 -16.34
C LYS A 178 -11.84 -9.23 -15.61
N ASP A 179 -13.07 -9.69 -15.38
CA ASP A 179 -14.04 -8.91 -14.61
C ASP A 179 -13.67 -8.86 -13.13
N SER A 180 -13.19 -9.98 -12.56
CA SER A 180 -12.65 -9.99 -11.18
C SER A 180 -11.45 -9.06 -11.00
N GLU A 181 -10.57 -8.97 -12.00
CA GLU A 181 -9.41 -8.06 -11.99
C GLU A 181 -9.84 -6.59 -11.97
N LYS A 182 -10.88 -6.22 -12.72
CA LYS A 182 -11.44 -4.85 -12.67
C LYS A 182 -11.99 -4.51 -11.29
N ASP A 183 -12.70 -5.45 -10.66
CA ASP A 183 -13.25 -5.24 -9.32
C ASP A 183 -12.12 -5.04 -8.28
N LEU A 184 -11.06 -5.84 -8.38
CA LEU A 184 -9.87 -5.69 -7.53
C LEU A 184 -9.13 -4.35 -7.77
N GLU A 185 -9.04 -3.90 -9.01
CA GLU A 185 -8.44 -2.60 -9.34
C GLU A 185 -9.27 -1.44 -8.74
N ALA A 186 -10.61 -1.54 -8.80
CA ALA A 186 -11.50 -0.56 -8.18
C ALA A 186 -11.37 -0.53 -6.64
N ASP A 187 -11.29 -1.70 -6.00
CA ASP A 187 -11.07 -1.82 -4.55
C ASP A 187 -9.71 -1.25 -4.14
N LYS A 188 -8.66 -1.52 -4.92
CA LYS A 188 -7.33 -0.96 -4.70
C LYS A 188 -7.34 0.57 -4.76
N ALA A 189 -7.97 1.15 -5.78
CA ALA A 189 -8.09 2.60 -5.91
C ALA A 189 -8.81 3.23 -4.70
N ARG A 190 -9.89 2.57 -4.22
CA ARG A 190 -10.62 3.02 -3.03
C ARG A 190 -9.76 2.96 -1.76
N LEU A 191 -8.97 1.90 -1.59
CA LEU A 191 -8.07 1.76 -0.44
C LEU A 191 -6.92 2.76 -0.47
N GLU A 192 -6.35 3.04 -1.64
CA GLU A 192 -5.32 4.07 -1.80
C GLU A 192 -5.85 5.47 -1.44
N GLU A 193 -7.09 5.78 -1.84
CA GLU A 193 -7.75 7.04 -1.45
C GLU A 193 -7.99 7.12 0.06
N GLN A 194 -8.51 6.05 0.68
CA GLN A 194 -8.70 6.00 2.14
C GLN A 194 -7.37 6.17 2.90
N LEU A 195 -6.30 5.53 2.42
CA LEU A 195 -4.98 5.66 3.04
C LEU A 195 -4.45 7.09 2.94
N ARG A 196 -4.67 7.76 1.81
CA ARG A 196 -4.29 9.16 1.59
C ARG A 196 -5.04 10.09 2.55
N ASP A 197 -6.35 9.92 2.68
CA ASP A 197 -7.19 10.68 3.61
C ASP A 197 -6.77 10.47 5.07
N SER A 198 -6.54 9.21 5.47
CA SER A 198 -6.07 8.88 6.82
C SER A 198 -4.69 9.48 7.10
N SER A 199 -3.79 9.46 6.12
CA SER A 199 -2.45 10.05 6.25
C SER A 199 -2.52 11.56 6.41
N GLN A 200 -3.38 12.24 5.64
CA GLN A 200 -3.58 13.68 5.77
C GLN A 200 -4.14 14.05 7.15
N LYS A 201 -5.16 13.32 7.63
CA LYS A 201 -5.72 13.53 8.99
C LYS A 201 -4.68 13.32 10.08
N LEU A 202 -3.75 12.37 9.90
CA LEU A 202 -2.68 12.13 10.86
C LEU A 202 -1.71 13.31 10.91
N VAL A 203 -1.32 13.85 9.75
CA VAL A 203 -0.49 15.07 9.67
C VAL A 203 -1.18 16.27 10.32
N GLU A 204 -2.46 16.47 10.07
CA GLU A 204 -3.25 17.54 10.70
C GLU A 204 -3.27 17.37 12.23
N LYS A 205 -3.51 16.14 12.72
CA LYS A 205 -3.50 15.83 14.16
C LYS A 205 -2.13 16.01 14.80
N GLU A 206 -1.05 15.70 14.09
CA GLU A 206 0.31 15.89 14.58
C GLU A 206 0.67 17.38 14.70
N ALA A 207 0.23 18.20 13.73
CA ALA A 207 0.36 19.66 13.80
C ALA A 207 -0.46 20.26 14.97
N GLU A 208 -1.71 19.82 15.17
CA GLU A 208 -2.53 20.21 16.32
C GLU A 208 -1.85 19.83 17.65
N LEU A 209 -1.25 18.63 17.73
CA LEU A 209 -0.57 18.18 18.95
C LEU A 209 0.71 18.98 19.21
N SER A 210 1.46 19.35 18.16
CA SER A 210 2.63 20.21 18.28
C SER A 210 2.26 21.59 18.83
N THR A 211 1.24 22.23 18.26
CA THR A 211 0.77 23.55 18.75
C THR A 211 0.25 23.49 20.18
N SER A 212 -0.45 22.42 20.55
CA SER A 212 -0.89 22.18 21.94
C SER A 212 0.28 22.01 22.91
N ARG A 213 1.35 21.32 22.50
CA ARG A 213 2.59 21.19 23.30
C ARG A 213 3.27 22.54 23.53
N GLU A 214 3.37 23.37 22.49
CA GLU A 214 3.94 24.72 22.60
C GLU A 214 3.12 25.60 23.57
N GLN A 215 1.78 25.54 23.47
CA GLN A 215 0.89 26.24 24.41
C GLN A 215 1.07 25.75 25.84
N PHE A 216 1.19 24.43 26.04
CA PHE A 216 1.42 23.85 27.37
C PHE A 216 2.77 24.27 27.95
N GLU A 217 3.83 24.30 27.13
CA GLU A 217 5.15 24.77 27.57
C GLU A 217 5.13 26.26 27.95
N ALA A 218 4.43 27.10 27.17
CA ALA A 218 4.24 28.51 27.49
C ALA A 218 3.47 28.71 28.80
N LEU A 219 2.39 27.96 29.02
CA LEU A 219 1.63 27.96 30.28
C LEU A 219 2.47 27.48 31.46
N SER A 220 3.28 26.43 31.27
CA SER A 220 4.19 25.93 32.29
C SER A 220 5.22 27.00 32.71
N LYS A 221 5.83 27.69 31.75
CA LYS A 221 6.74 28.82 32.00
C LYS A 221 6.03 29.97 32.74
N ALA A 222 4.81 30.32 32.33
CA ALA A 222 4.03 31.38 32.97
C ALA A 222 3.65 31.02 34.43
N ASN A 223 3.27 29.76 34.68
CA ASN A 223 3.00 29.25 36.02
C ASN A 223 4.25 29.31 36.89
N GLN A 224 5.40 28.90 36.36
CA GLN A 224 6.68 28.99 37.09
C GLN A 224 7.03 30.43 37.47
N MET A 225 6.89 31.38 36.53
CA MET A 225 7.10 32.81 36.81
C MET A 225 6.15 33.33 37.89
N THR A 226 4.90 32.89 37.88
CA THR A 226 3.89 33.28 38.88
C THR A 226 4.26 32.76 40.26
N ILE A 227 4.72 31.51 40.36
CA ILE A 227 5.20 30.91 41.62
C ILE A 227 6.41 31.68 42.15
N ASP A 228 7.38 32.02 41.29
CA ASP A 228 8.56 32.78 41.68
C ASP A 228 8.20 34.19 42.18
N LEU A 229 7.25 34.86 41.54
CA LEU A 229 6.73 36.16 41.97
C LEU A 229 6.03 36.06 43.34
N LEU A 230 5.16 35.06 43.53
CA LEU A 230 4.48 34.83 44.80
C LEU A 230 5.48 34.52 45.93
N SER A 231 6.53 33.75 45.63
CA SER A 231 7.62 33.47 46.59
C SER A 231 8.36 34.74 47.00
N LYS A 232 8.75 35.58 46.02
CA LYS A 232 9.38 36.89 46.28
C LYS A 232 8.46 37.81 47.10
N GLU A 233 7.18 37.85 46.80
CA GLU A 233 6.22 38.68 47.52
C GLU A 233 5.96 38.14 48.94
N GLY A 234 5.93 36.82 49.13
CA GLY A 234 5.91 36.18 50.45
C GLY A 234 7.12 36.56 51.31
N GLN A 235 8.32 36.63 50.72
CA GLN A 235 9.52 37.10 51.40
C GLN A 235 9.46 38.59 51.76
N LYS A 236 8.90 39.44 50.90
CA LYS A 236 8.68 40.86 51.24
C LYS A 236 7.67 41.02 52.36
N ASN A 237 6.55 40.29 52.33
CA ASN A 237 5.53 40.35 53.37
C ASN A 237 6.06 39.90 54.74
N THR A 238 6.91 38.87 54.78
CA THR A 238 7.56 38.45 56.04
C THR A 238 8.52 39.52 56.57
N LYS A 239 9.30 40.18 55.70
CA LYS A 239 10.14 41.34 56.06
C LYS A 239 9.31 42.52 56.60
N LEU A 240 8.27 42.93 55.87
CA LEU A 240 7.36 44.00 56.28
C LEU A 240 6.69 43.70 57.63
N LYS A 241 6.24 42.46 57.84
CA LYS A 241 5.65 42.04 59.11
C LYS A 241 6.65 42.16 60.27
N ALA A 242 7.90 41.76 60.08
CA ALA A 242 8.96 41.91 61.08
C ALA A 242 9.25 43.39 61.38
N GLU A 243 9.27 44.25 60.35
CA GLU A 243 9.51 45.69 60.50
C GLU A 243 8.35 46.40 61.23
N ILE A 244 7.10 46.07 60.89
CA ILE A 244 5.91 46.54 61.62
C ILE A 244 5.96 46.10 63.09
N GLN A 245 6.38 44.86 63.37
CA GLN A 245 6.48 44.37 64.74
C GLN A 245 7.56 45.10 65.53
N LYS A 246 8.70 45.41 64.90
CA LYS A 246 9.78 46.22 65.50
C LYS A 246 9.31 47.65 65.80
N GLU A 247 8.60 48.29 64.87
CA GLU A 247 8.10 49.65 65.08
C GLU A 247 6.98 49.69 66.13
N ARG A 248 6.11 48.66 66.18
CA ARG A 248 5.13 48.50 67.27
C ARG A 248 5.80 48.37 68.64
N ALA A 249 6.87 47.57 68.75
CA ALA A 249 7.60 47.44 70.02
C ALA A 249 8.24 48.76 70.45
N LYS A 250 8.79 49.52 69.50
CA LYS A 250 9.36 50.86 69.74
C LYS A 250 8.28 51.87 70.17
N SER A 251 7.16 51.89 69.48
CA SER A 251 6.00 52.72 69.83
C SER A 251 5.47 52.37 71.22
N ALA A 252 5.29 51.09 71.55
CA ALA A 252 4.87 50.64 72.88
C ALA A 252 5.85 51.08 73.98
N LYS A 253 7.17 51.00 73.73
CA LYS A 253 8.19 51.50 74.66
C LYS A 253 8.07 53.01 74.89
N MET A 254 7.91 53.79 73.81
CA MET A 254 7.74 55.24 73.90
C MET A 254 6.45 55.62 74.64
N THR A 255 5.34 54.93 74.38
CA THR A 255 4.08 55.11 75.11
C THR A 255 4.25 54.85 76.61
N LYS A 256 4.98 53.80 76.99
CA LYS A 256 5.29 53.50 78.40
C LYS A 256 6.14 54.61 79.03
N GLU A 257 7.21 55.06 78.36
CA GLU A 257 8.05 56.16 78.85
C GLU A 257 7.26 57.47 79.03
N LEU A 258 6.34 57.78 78.12
CA LEU A 258 5.47 58.96 78.25
C LEU A 258 4.49 58.82 79.42
N ALA A 259 3.91 57.63 79.63
CA ALA A 259 3.03 57.36 80.76
C ALA A 259 3.77 57.49 82.11
N ASP A 260 4.99 56.96 82.20
CA ASP A 260 5.83 57.06 83.39
C ASP A 260 6.20 58.52 83.70
N LYS A 261 6.56 59.31 82.67
CA LYS A 261 6.83 60.75 82.80
C LYS A 261 5.59 61.55 83.23
N LEU A 262 4.43 61.22 82.67
CA LEU A 262 3.17 61.88 83.04
C LEU A 262 2.83 61.61 84.51
N SER A 263 2.94 60.35 84.96
CA SER A 263 2.70 59.98 86.36
C SER A 263 3.67 60.67 87.34
N ALA A 264 4.96 60.74 86.99
CA ALA A 264 5.93 61.50 87.78
C ALA A 264 5.58 62.99 87.84
N SER A 265 5.22 63.60 86.70
CA SER A 265 4.80 65.01 86.64
C SER A 265 3.53 65.28 87.44
N GLU A 266 2.55 64.37 87.46
CA GLU A 266 1.34 64.50 88.27
C GLU A 266 1.66 64.46 89.77
N LYS A 267 2.59 63.60 90.19
CA LYS A 267 3.06 63.53 91.57
C LYS A 267 3.74 64.85 91.99
N ASP A 268 4.61 65.39 91.14
CA ASP A 268 5.28 66.67 91.39
C ASP A 268 4.28 67.83 91.44
N LYS A 269 3.30 67.86 90.54
CA LYS A 269 2.19 68.83 90.57
C LYS A 269 1.41 68.77 91.88
N ASN A 270 1.03 67.58 92.33
CA ASN A 270 0.31 67.41 93.60
C ASN A 270 1.16 67.89 94.80
N ARG A 271 2.47 67.63 94.78
CA ARG A 271 3.39 68.14 95.81
C ARG A 271 3.48 69.67 95.79
N ALA A 272 3.54 70.29 94.61
CA ALA A 272 3.54 71.74 94.48
C ALA A 272 2.22 72.37 94.97
N ILE A 273 1.08 71.77 94.64
CA ILE A 273 -0.23 72.19 95.17
C ILE A 273 -0.25 72.11 96.71
N GLN A 274 0.23 71.01 97.29
CA GLN A 274 0.30 70.86 98.74
C GLN A 274 1.16 71.95 99.40
N ILE A 275 2.35 72.22 98.84
CA ILE A 275 3.24 73.30 99.31
C ILE A 275 2.52 74.66 99.20
N THR A 276 1.78 74.90 98.11
CA THR A 276 1.05 76.15 97.89
C THR A 276 -0.05 76.34 98.93
N THR A 277 -0.81 75.28 99.24
CA THR A 277 -1.82 75.28 100.31
C THR A 277 -1.20 75.53 101.68
N GLU A 278 -0.06 74.89 102.00
CA GLU A 278 0.67 75.14 103.25
C GLU A 278 1.15 76.59 103.35
N LEU A 279 1.66 77.17 102.27
CA LEU A 279 2.06 78.58 102.22
C LEU A 279 0.87 79.53 102.39
N ALA A 280 -0.26 79.27 101.73
CA ALA A 280 -1.48 80.06 101.87
C ALA A 280 -2.03 80.04 103.31
N ASN A 281 -2.02 78.88 103.97
CA ASN A 281 -2.40 78.76 105.37
C ASN A 281 -1.46 79.56 106.28
N LYS A 282 -0.14 79.42 106.10
CA LYS A 282 0.86 80.20 106.86
C LYS A 282 0.70 81.70 106.66
N LEU A 283 0.38 82.14 105.44
CA LEU A 283 0.13 83.55 105.14
C LEU A 283 -1.14 84.04 105.86
N THR A 284 -2.22 83.27 105.83
CA THR A 284 -3.48 83.58 106.52
C THR A 284 -3.27 83.66 108.05
N ASP A 285 -2.52 82.73 108.63
CA ASP A 285 -2.17 82.76 110.05
C ASP A 285 -1.34 84.00 110.40
N ALA A 286 -0.41 84.39 109.53
CA ALA A 286 0.38 85.60 109.69
C ALA A 286 -0.46 86.88 109.59
N GLU A 287 -1.40 86.96 108.64
CA GLU A 287 -2.35 88.07 108.50
C GLU A 287 -3.25 88.19 109.73
N ASN A 288 -3.81 87.07 110.22
CA ASN A 288 -4.60 87.05 111.44
C ASN A 288 -3.79 87.50 112.67
N SER A 289 -2.53 87.09 112.77
CA SER A 289 -1.62 87.51 113.84
C SER A 289 -1.32 89.02 113.76
N ARG A 290 -1.08 89.54 112.56
CA ARG A 290 -0.89 90.97 112.29
C ARG A 290 -2.13 91.78 112.67
N ASP A 291 -3.32 91.31 112.30
CA ASP A 291 -4.57 92.01 112.59
C ASP A 291 -4.87 92.04 114.10
N LYS A 292 -4.55 90.96 114.83
CA LYS A 292 -4.54 90.96 116.31
C LYS A 292 -3.56 91.99 116.88
N ALA A 293 -2.34 92.06 116.36
CA ALA A 293 -1.35 93.04 116.79
C ALA A 293 -1.82 94.49 116.55
N PHE A 294 -2.46 94.75 115.40
CA PHE A 294 -3.07 96.04 115.11
C PHE A 294 -4.22 96.39 116.06
N ALA A 295 -5.10 95.42 116.38
CA ALA A 295 -6.17 95.62 117.34
C ALA A 295 -5.63 95.98 118.74
N VAL A 296 -4.58 95.27 119.21
CA VAL A 296 -3.88 95.59 120.47
C VAL A 296 -3.25 96.98 120.41
N SER A 297 -2.60 97.33 119.30
CA SER A 297 -1.99 98.66 119.12
C SER A 297 -3.03 99.78 119.12
N LYS A 298 -4.23 99.53 118.57
CA LYS A 298 -5.35 100.47 118.60
C LYS A 298 -5.91 100.64 120.01
N ASP A 299 -6.13 99.54 120.75
CA ASP A 299 -6.58 99.60 122.15
C ASP A 299 -5.58 100.36 123.05
N LEU A 300 -4.28 100.16 122.82
CA LEU A 300 -3.22 100.94 123.49
C LEU A 300 -3.28 102.43 123.13
N ALA A 301 -3.50 102.77 121.86
CA ALA A 301 -3.66 104.15 121.42
C ALA A 301 -4.90 104.82 122.03
N ASP A 302 -6.03 104.11 122.07
CA ASP A 302 -7.27 104.60 122.70
C ASP A 302 -7.07 104.81 124.21
N LYS A 303 -6.40 103.88 124.91
CA LYS A 303 -6.02 104.03 126.32
C LYS A 303 -5.09 105.24 126.56
N LEU A 304 -4.12 105.45 125.67
CA LEU A 304 -3.22 106.61 125.71
C LEU A 304 -3.99 107.92 125.51
N ALA A 305 -4.94 107.96 124.59
CA ALA A 305 -5.80 109.13 124.35
C ALA A 305 -6.66 109.45 125.58
N VAL A 306 -7.28 108.43 126.21
CA VAL A 306 -8.03 108.60 127.47
C VAL A 306 -7.13 109.15 128.59
N LYS A 307 -5.91 108.62 128.73
CA LYS A 307 -4.95 109.11 129.73
C LYS A 307 -4.47 110.53 129.44
N THR A 308 -4.32 110.89 128.17
CA THR A 308 -3.97 112.27 127.75
C THR A 308 -5.11 113.24 128.09
N ALA A 309 -6.36 112.86 127.85
CA ALA A 309 -7.53 113.66 128.23
C ALA A 309 -7.70 113.79 129.76
N GLU A 310 -7.43 112.74 130.54
CA GLU A 310 -7.38 112.83 132.01
C GLU A 310 -6.28 113.80 132.48
N ALA A 311 -5.11 113.76 131.86
CA ALA A 311 -4.00 114.67 132.17
C ALA A 311 -4.36 116.13 131.84
N GLU A 312 -4.99 116.41 130.70
CA GLU A 312 -5.50 117.74 130.36
C GLU A 312 -6.55 118.24 131.37
N LYS A 313 -7.45 117.37 131.81
CA LYS A 313 -8.47 117.72 132.81
C LYS A 313 -7.85 118.02 134.18
N LEU A 314 -6.81 117.29 134.57
CA LEU A 314 -6.01 117.60 135.76
C LEU A 314 -5.29 118.95 135.61
N MET A 315 -4.70 119.24 134.45
CA MET A 315 -4.08 120.56 134.19
C MET A 315 -5.08 121.71 134.28
N GLN A 316 -6.30 121.54 133.78
CA GLN A 316 -7.37 122.53 133.92
C GLN A 316 -7.76 122.74 135.40
N ASN A 317 -7.84 121.67 136.19
CA ASN A 317 -8.10 121.76 137.63
C ASN A 317 -6.94 122.43 138.40
N VAL A 318 -5.69 122.20 138.00
CA VAL A 318 -4.53 122.91 138.57
C VAL A 318 -4.61 124.40 138.21
N GLY A 319 -4.96 124.73 136.96
CA GLY A 319 -5.16 126.11 136.52
C GLY A 319 -6.34 126.83 137.20
N SER A 320 -7.40 126.11 137.57
CA SER A 320 -8.51 126.69 138.36
C SER A 320 -8.12 126.91 139.82
N LEU A 321 -7.29 126.04 140.40
CA LEU A 321 -6.64 126.24 141.69
C LEU A 321 -5.76 127.50 141.69
N ASP A 322 -4.93 127.69 140.66
CA ASP A 322 -4.09 128.88 140.49
C ASP A 322 -4.91 130.17 140.45
N ARG A 323 -6.05 130.17 139.72
CA ARG A 323 -6.97 131.32 139.67
C ARG A 323 -7.67 131.59 141.01
N LEU A 324 -7.97 130.55 141.77
CA LEU A 324 -8.59 130.65 143.10
C LEU A 324 -7.58 131.20 144.14
N VAL A 325 -6.32 130.79 144.04
CA VAL A 325 -5.21 131.34 144.84
C VAL A 325 -4.98 132.82 144.54
N GLU A 326 -4.99 133.22 143.26
CA GLU A 326 -4.86 134.64 142.88
C GLU A 326 -6.09 135.49 143.24
N SER A 327 -7.30 134.90 143.25
CA SER A 327 -8.52 135.54 143.76
C SER A 327 -8.43 135.82 145.27
N ALA A 328 -7.96 134.84 146.06
CA ALA A 328 -7.79 135.00 147.50
C ALA A 328 -6.72 136.06 147.86
N LYS A 329 -5.68 136.23 147.03
CA LYS A 329 -4.69 137.31 147.21
C LYS A 329 -5.28 138.71 147.01
N ARG A 330 -6.24 138.89 146.09
CA ARG A 330 -6.85 140.21 145.81
C ARG A 330 -7.83 140.68 146.89
N GLU A 331 -8.41 139.79 147.68
CA GLU A 331 -9.23 140.17 148.85
C GLU A 331 -8.41 140.56 150.09
N MET A 332 -7.09 140.37 150.06
CA MET A 332 -6.17 140.67 151.18
C MET A 332 -5.33 141.94 151.00
N ALA A 333 -5.58 142.77 149.97
CA ALA A 333 -4.85 144.01 149.67
C ALA A 333 -5.81 145.17 149.37
#